data_AF-A0A960E3C5-F1
#
_entry.id   AF-A0A960E3C5-F1
#
_cell.length_a   1.000
_cell.length_b   1.000
_cell.length_c   1.000
_cell.angle_alpha   90.00
_cell.angle_beta   90.00
_cell.angle_gamma   90.00
#
_symmetry.space_group_name_H-M   'P 1'
#
loop_
_entity.id
_entity.type
_entity.pdbx_description
1 polymer ?
#
loop_
_entity_poly.entity_id
_entity_poly.type
_entity_poly.pdbx_seq_one_letter_code
_entity_poly.pdbx_strand_id
1 'polypeptide(L)'
;MDEGALRRLLSSFSEGELTADELVAELRTLPFADLGFATVDHHRHVRQGMAEAVYGPGKTPDQAARIVAELLARAGDAAVLLTRAD
;
A
#
# COMPACT_ATOMS: atom_id res chain seq x y z
N MET A 1 0.85 4.65 3.94
CA MET A 1 0.94 5.53 5.12
C MET A 1 -0.02 6.69 4.93
N ASP A 2 -0.78 7.08 5.94
CA ASP A 2 -1.67 8.26 5.85
C ASP A 2 -0.90 9.58 6.13
N GLU A 3 -1.54 10.72 5.87
CA GLU A 3 -0.93 12.06 6.05
C GLU A 3 -0.48 12.29 7.49
N GLY A 4 -1.23 11.81 8.48
CA GLY A 4 -0.90 11.98 9.90
C GLY A 4 0.36 11.20 10.29
N ALA A 5 0.49 9.97 9.81
CA ALA A 5 1.68 9.17 9.99
C ALA A 5 2.91 9.78 9.28
N LEU A 6 2.74 10.33 8.07
CA LEU A 6 3.83 11.02 7.37
C LEU A 6 4.28 12.28 8.11
N ARG A 7 3.34 13.08 8.63
CA ARG A 7 3.67 14.27 9.45
C ARG A 7 4.46 13.90 10.70
N ARG A 8 4.09 12.81 11.38
CA ARG A 8 4.85 12.31 12.54
C ARG A 8 6.28 11.89 12.15
N LEU A 9 6.41 11.12 11.07
CA LEU A 9 7.72 10.68 10.58
C LEU A 9 8.65 11.87 10.25
N LEU A 10 8.10 12.90 9.60
CA LEU A 10 8.84 14.13 9.29
C LEU A 10 9.15 14.96 10.55
N SER A 11 8.25 14.98 11.55
CA SER A 11 8.51 15.65 12.85
C SER A 11 9.67 14.99 13.58
N SER A 12 9.67 13.66 13.72
CA SER A 12 10.73 12.91 14.38
C SER A 12 12.09 13.09 13.68
N PHE A 13 12.13 13.19 12.35
CA PHE A 13 13.36 13.58 11.64
C PHE A 13 13.79 15.02 11.95
N SER A 14 12.86 15.97 11.97
CA SER A 14 13.18 17.39 12.27
C SER A 14 13.65 17.61 13.71
N GLU A 15 13.20 16.76 14.63
CA GLU A 15 13.58 16.77 16.05
C GLU A 15 14.90 16.01 16.30
N GLY A 16 15.46 15.37 15.27
CA GLY A 16 16.72 14.62 15.35
C GLY A 16 16.58 13.22 15.94
N GLU A 17 15.35 12.71 16.11
CA GLU A 17 15.06 11.36 16.60
C GLU A 17 15.28 10.29 15.51
N LEU A 18 15.30 10.70 14.24
CA LEU A 18 15.59 9.85 13.09
C LEU A 18 16.76 10.42 12.29
N THR A 19 17.62 9.53 11.82
CA THR A 19 18.63 9.87 10.83
C THR A 19 18.01 10.00 9.43
N ALA A 20 18.73 10.65 8.52
CA ALA A 20 18.30 10.76 7.12
C ALA A 20 18.17 9.38 6.46
N ASP A 21 19.05 8.43 6.81
CA ASP A 21 19.01 7.07 6.27
C ASP A 21 17.81 6.27 6.78
N GLU A 22 17.43 6.43 8.06
CA GLU A 22 16.22 5.81 8.63
C GLU A 22 14.95 6.42 8.04
N LEU A 23 14.90 7.75 7.88
CA LEU A 23 13.80 8.42 7.19
C LEU A 23 13.67 7.91 5.74
N VAL A 24 14.79 7.82 5.00
CA VAL A 24 14.79 7.31 3.63
C VAL A 24 14.39 5.84 3.58
N ALA A 25 14.80 5.01 4.54
CA ALA A 25 14.34 3.63 4.64
C ALA A 25 12.82 3.55 4.84
N GLU A 26 12.24 4.39 5.70
CA GLU A 26 10.80 4.42 5.92
C GLU A 26 9.97 5.12 4.84
N LEU A 27 10.60 5.99 4.06
CA LEU A 27 10.00 6.50 2.84
C LEU A 27 10.12 5.49 1.69
N ARG A 28 11.16 4.64 1.68
CA ARG A 28 11.35 3.56 0.69
C ARG A 28 10.41 2.38 0.91
N THR A 29 9.92 2.16 2.12
CA THR A 29 8.86 1.19 2.41
C THR A 29 7.47 1.68 1.94
N LEU A 30 7.40 2.82 1.23
CA LEU A 30 6.18 3.41 0.69
C LEU A 30 6.32 3.68 -0.82
N PRO A 31 5.27 3.57 -1.66
CA PRO A 31 3.85 3.29 -1.42
C PRO A 31 3.36 1.99 -2.08
N PHE A 32 4.28 1.13 -2.53
CA PHE A 32 3.95 -0.08 -3.28
C PHE A 32 4.48 -1.34 -2.60
N ALA A 33 3.69 -2.42 -2.58
CA ALA A 33 4.20 -3.75 -2.29
C ALA A 33 4.46 -4.50 -3.59
N ASP A 34 5.68 -4.98 -3.78
CA ASP A 34 6.03 -5.85 -4.92
C ASP A 34 5.83 -7.32 -4.55
N LEU A 35 4.89 -7.99 -5.21
CA LEU A 35 4.62 -9.42 -5.04
C LEU A 35 5.41 -10.29 -6.03
N GLY A 36 6.29 -9.69 -6.83
CA GLY A 36 7.10 -10.33 -7.88
C GLY A 36 6.35 -10.54 -9.20
N PHE A 37 5.02 -10.47 -9.20
CA PHE A 37 4.16 -10.54 -10.38
C PHE A 37 3.14 -9.38 -10.45
N ALA A 38 3.05 -8.58 -9.39
CA ALA A 38 2.17 -7.44 -9.28
C ALA A 38 2.74 -6.43 -8.29
N THR A 39 2.57 -5.15 -8.60
CA THR A 39 2.93 -4.04 -7.72
C THR A 39 1.65 -3.42 -7.18
N VAL A 40 1.47 -3.49 -5.87
CA VAL A 40 0.23 -3.13 -5.16
C VAL A 40 0.36 -1.73 -4.58
N ASP A 41 -0.50 -0.79 -5.00
CA ASP A 41 -0.43 0.64 -4.64
C ASP A 41 -1.30 1.03 -3.45
N HIS A 42 -0.75 0.88 -2.26
CA HIS A 42 -1.41 1.20 -0.99
C HIS A 42 -1.73 2.70 -0.81
N HIS A 43 -1.26 3.59 -1.69
CA HIS A 43 -1.59 5.03 -1.64
C HIS A 43 -2.81 5.40 -2.48
N ARG A 44 -3.37 4.47 -3.26
CA ARG A 44 -4.55 4.78 -4.07
C ARG A 44 -5.71 5.31 -3.24
N HIS A 45 -5.92 4.76 -2.04
CA HIS A 45 -6.98 5.21 -1.13
C HIS A 45 -6.79 6.68 -0.70
N VAL A 46 -5.58 7.09 -0.33
CA VAL A 46 -5.25 8.47 0.06
C VAL A 46 -5.44 9.45 -1.11
N ARG A 47 -5.12 9.01 -2.33
CA ARG A 47 -5.20 9.86 -3.54
C ARG A 47 -6.60 9.96 -4.14
N GLN A 48 -7.44 8.93 -3.98
CA GLN A 48 -8.69 8.80 -4.73
C GLN A 48 -9.94 8.60 -3.85
N GLY A 49 -9.78 8.39 -2.55
CA GLY A 49 -10.91 8.26 -1.60
C GLY A 49 -11.82 7.05 -1.83
N MET A 50 -11.46 6.12 -2.73
CA MET A 50 -12.27 4.95 -3.11
C MET A 50 -11.54 3.64 -2.80
N ALA A 51 -12.32 2.57 -2.73
CA ALA A 51 -11.85 1.19 -2.56
C ALA A 51 -10.91 0.76 -3.68
N GLU A 52 -9.92 -0.07 -3.35
CA GLU A 52 -9.01 -0.65 -4.33
C GLU A 52 -9.70 -1.74 -5.15
N ALA A 53 -9.58 -1.65 -6.47
CA ALA A 53 -10.09 -2.65 -7.39
C ALA A 53 -8.95 -3.48 -7.99
N VAL A 54 -9.05 -4.80 -7.86
CA VAL A 54 -8.19 -5.77 -8.54
C VAL A 54 -8.86 -6.18 -9.84
N TYR A 55 -8.15 -5.97 -10.97
CA TYR A 55 -8.60 -6.45 -12.27
C TYR A 55 -8.17 -7.91 -12.47
N GLY A 56 -9.14 -8.83 -12.53
CA GLY A 56 -8.93 -10.28 -12.58
C GLY A 56 -8.30 -10.83 -13.88
N PRO A 57 -8.66 -10.36 -15.08
CA PRO A 57 -8.22 -11.00 -16.32
C PRO A 57 -6.70 -11.02 -16.47
N GLY A 58 -6.18 -12.18 -16.89
CA GLY A 58 -4.74 -12.43 -17.02
C GLY A 58 -4.03 -12.77 -15.70
N LYS A 59 -4.75 -12.91 -14.59
CA LYS A 59 -4.21 -13.39 -13.31
C LYS A 59 -4.70 -14.81 -13.04
N THR A 60 -3.83 -15.63 -12.47
CA THR A 60 -4.25 -16.90 -11.88
C THR A 60 -5.04 -16.64 -10.59
N PRO A 61 -5.89 -17.59 -10.15
CA PRO A 61 -6.62 -17.48 -8.89
C PRO A 61 -5.70 -17.21 -7.68
N ASP A 62 -4.52 -17.85 -7.65
CA ASP A 62 -3.52 -17.63 -6.58
C ASP A 62 -2.98 -16.20 -6.59
N GLN A 63 -2.62 -15.67 -7.76
CA GLN A 63 -2.15 -14.29 -7.89
C GLN A 63 -3.23 -13.30 -7.45
N ALA A 64 -4.49 -13.52 -7.84
CA ALA A 64 -5.59 -12.66 -7.43
C ALA A 64 -5.80 -12.70 -5.90
N ALA A 65 -5.80 -13.90 -5.30
CA ALA A 65 -5.92 -14.06 -3.86
C ALA A 65 -4.79 -13.38 -3.09
N ARG A 66 -3.54 -13.52 -3.55
CA ARG A 66 -2.37 -12.88 -2.93
C ARG A 66 -2.40 -11.36 -3.02
N ILE A 67 -2.84 -10.80 -4.15
CA ILE A 67 -3.03 -9.35 -4.29
C ILE A 67 -4.10 -8.86 -3.31
N VAL A 68 -5.26 -9.53 -3.27
CA VAL A 68 -6.35 -9.15 -2.34
C VAL A 68 -5.91 -9.26 -0.89
N ALA A 69 -5.18 -10.31 -0.52
CA ALA A 69 -4.66 -10.49 0.84
C ALA A 69 -3.69 -9.36 1.24
N GLU A 70 -2.76 -8.99 0.35
CA GLU A 70 -1.83 -7.88 0.59
C GLU A 70 -2.58 -6.55 0.78
N LEU A 71 -3.59 -6.29 -0.05
CA LEU A 71 -4.45 -5.11 0.06
C LEU A 71 -5.17 -5.08 1.42
N LEU A 72 -5.82 -6.18 1.81
CA LEU A 72 -6.54 -6.28 3.07
C LEU A 72 -5.64 -6.14 4.30
N ALA A 73 -4.39 -6.61 4.23
CA ALA A 73 -3.43 -6.51 5.34
C ALA A 73 -3.13 -5.06 5.74
N ARG A 74 -3.32 -4.10 4.83
CA ARG A 74 -3.04 -2.66 5.05
C ARG A 74 -4.26 -1.75 4.92
N ALA A 75 -5.40 -2.27 4.46
CA ALA A 75 -6.62 -1.53 4.21
C ALA A 75 -7.51 -1.31 5.45
N GLY A 76 -7.28 -2.01 6.56
CA GLY A 76 -8.17 -1.96 7.73
C GLY A 76 -9.58 -2.43 7.37
N ASP A 77 -10.61 -1.60 7.64
CA ASP A 77 -12.02 -1.88 7.31
C ASP A 77 -12.40 -1.58 5.83
N ALA A 78 -11.46 -1.12 5.01
CA ALA A 78 -11.76 -0.79 3.62
C ALA A 78 -11.99 -2.04 2.77
N ALA A 79 -13.05 -2.03 1.97
CA ALA A 79 -13.39 -3.12 1.06
C ALA A 79 -12.43 -3.17 -0.15
N VAL A 80 -12.13 -4.38 -0.63
CA VAL A 80 -11.38 -4.64 -1.87
C VAL A 80 -12.33 -5.26 -2.90
N LEU A 81 -12.35 -4.73 -4.13
CA LEU A 81 -13.20 -5.23 -5.21
C LEU A 81 -12.38 -6.04 -6.22
N LEU A 82 -12.61 -7.35 -6.32
CA LEU A 82 -12.07 -8.15 -7.42
C LEU A 82 -13.08 -8.16 -8.59
N THR A 83 -12.65 -7.71 -9.76
CA THR A 83 -13.51 -7.57 -10.95
C THR A 83 -13.11 -8.55 -12.03
N ARG A 84 -14.10 -9.16 -12.71
CA ARG A 84 -13.90 -10.11 -13.82
C ARG A 84 -12.93 -11.26 -13.45
N ALA A 85 -13.15 -11.86 -12.28
CA ALA A 85 -12.51 -13.12 -11.92
C ALA A 85 -13.19 -14.27 -12.67
N ASP A 86 -12.39 -15.25 -13.08
CA ASP A 86 -12.84 -16.50 -13.70
C ASP A 86 -13.13 -17.57 -12.64
#